data_AF-A0A5K1K4U7-F1
#
_entry.id   AF-A0A5K1K4U7-F1
#
_cell.length_a   1.000
_cell.length_b   1.000
_cell.length_c   1.000
_cell.angle_alpha   90.00
_cell.angle_beta   90.00
_cell.angle_gamma   90.00
#
_symmetry.space_group_name_H-M   'P 1'
#
loop_
_entity.id
_entity.type
_entity.pdbx_description
1 polymer ?
#
loop_
_entity_poly.entity_id
_entity_poly.type
_entity_poly.pdbx_seq_one_letter_code
_entity_poly.pdbx_strand_id
1 'polypeptide(L)'
;MARQAEELAAAQARATDAEAQATAAAEAQVTAVAQAVADVQAQAQAQAQATAAVVQANAQADATPQTEELIPKPDEARFNINDAMQLSRQDFLTVRATIHNLVKSTQLNWHEDFRNLDPTQLGYLFKAARKEHPVLRRYVNNWATAAIARTYMQNMRKHT
;
A
#
# COMPACT_ATOMS: atom_id res chain seq x y z
N MET A 1 58.73 56.91 -18.55
CA MET A 1 59.05 55.54 -18.99
C MET A 1 59.15 54.56 -17.81
N ALA A 2 59.96 54.79 -16.77
CA ALA A 2 60.14 53.82 -15.67
C ALA A 2 58.85 53.44 -14.89
N ARG A 3 58.00 54.41 -14.53
CA ARG A 3 56.73 54.14 -13.82
C ARG A 3 55.73 53.29 -14.61
N GLN A 4 55.75 53.40 -15.94
CA GLN A 4 54.83 52.66 -16.81
C GLN A 4 55.17 51.16 -16.89
N ALA A 5 56.47 50.83 -16.81
CA ALA A 5 56.94 49.45 -16.78
C ALA A 5 56.62 48.77 -15.44
N GLU A 6 56.73 49.52 -14.34
CA GLU A 6 56.40 49.03 -12.99
C GLU A 6 54.89 48.77 -12.83
N GLU A 7 54.05 49.62 -13.43
CA GLU A 7 52.60 49.47 -13.43
C GLU A 7 52.13 48.27 -14.28
N LEU A 8 52.79 48.02 -15.42
CA LEU A 8 52.58 46.82 -16.24
C LEU A 8 52.98 45.53 -15.51
N ALA A 9 54.11 45.54 -14.79
CA ALA A 9 54.56 44.39 -14.00
C ALA A 9 53.60 44.08 -12.84
N ALA A 10 53.11 45.11 -12.15
CA ALA A 10 52.12 44.95 -11.09
C ALA A 10 50.75 44.45 -11.62
N ALA A 11 50.35 44.89 -12.82
CA ALA A 11 49.14 44.40 -13.47
C ALA A 11 49.26 42.93 -13.89
N GLN A 12 50.42 42.52 -14.41
CA GLN A 12 50.70 41.12 -14.76
C GLN A 12 50.69 40.21 -13.53
N ALA A 13 51.30 40.62 -12.42
CA ALA A 13 51.28 39.85 -11.18
C ALA A 13 49.85 39.65 -10.63
N ARG A 14 49.02 40.70 -10.67
CA ARG A 14 47.61 40.59 -10.27
C ARG A 14 46.80 39.68 -11.20
N ALA A 15 47.11 39.67 -12.50
CA ALA A 15 46.46 38.79 -13.46
C ALA A 15 46.79 37.32 -13.18
N THR A 16 48.07 37.00 -12.90
CA THR A 16 48.48 35.63 -12.55
C THR A 16 47.90 35.16 -11.22
N ASP A 17 47.83 36.05 -10.21
CA ASP A 17 47.21 35.72 -8.93
C ASP A 17 45.70 35.49 -9.05
N ALA A 18 45.02 36.29 -9.88
CA ALA A 18 43.59 36.11 -10.16
C ALA A 18 43.31 34.80 -10.91
N GLU A 19 44.18 34.41 -11.84
CA GLU A 19 44.04 33.17 -12.61
C GLU A 19 44.28 31.92 -11.75
N ALA A 20 45.26 31.99 -10.82
CA ALA A 20 45.51 30.94 -9.82
C ALA A 20 44.35 30.83 -8.80
N GLN A 21 43.77 31.94 -8.38
CA GLN A 21 42.58 31.92 -7.51
C GLN A 21 41.35 31.35 -8.23
N ALA A 22 41.17 31.66 -9.52
CA ALA A 22 40.05 31.15 -10.31
C ALA A 22 40.14 29.62 -10.51
N THR A 23 41.35 29.10 -10.76
CA THR A 23 41.57 27.64 -10.87
C THR A 23 41.36 26.92 -9.54
N ALA A 24 41.88 27.45 -8.43
CA ALA A 24 41.64 26.87 -7.10
C ALA A 24 40.15 26.87 -6.71
N ALA A 25 39.41 27.93 -7.04
CA ALA A 25 37.97 28.00 -6.80
C ALA A 25 37.17 27.01 -7.66
N ALA A 26 37.58 26.79 -8.92
CA ALA A 26 36.96 25.81 -9.80
C ALA A 26 37.18 24.37 -9.31
N GLU A 27 38.40 24.03 -8.87
CA GLU A 27 38.71 22.71 -8.30
C GLU A 27 37.93 22.43 -7.01
N ALA A 28 37.77 23.45 -6.15
CA ALA A 28 36.95 23.34 -4.95
C ALA A 28 35.46 23.10 -5.28
N GLN A 29 34.92 23.77 -6.31
CA GLN A 29 33.54 23.53 -6.76
C GLN A 29 33.36 22.13 -7.35
N VAL A 30 34.29 21.65 -8.17
CA VAL A 30 34.23 20.29 -8.74
C VAL A 30 34.24 19.24 -7.62
N THR A 31 35.07 19.42 -6.60
CA THR A 31 35.15 18.52 -5.45
C THR A 31 33.86 18.53 -4.63
N ALA A 32 33.28 19.70 -4.37
CA ALA A 32 32.02 19.84 -3.65
C ALA A 32 30.84 19.22 -4.39
N VAL A 33 30.77 19.38 -5.72
CA VAL A 33 29.73 18.77 -6.56
C VAL A 33 29.89 17.24 -6.57
N ALA A 34 31.12 16.72 -6.66
CA ALA A 34 31.36 15.28 -6.62
C ALA A 34 30.91 14.64 -5.30
N GLN A 35 31.16 15.32 -4.16
CA GLN A 35 30.68 14.88 -2.85
C GLN A 35 29.14 14.90 -2.75
N ALA A 36 28.50 15.98 -3.22
CA ALA A 36 27.04 16.08 -3.22
C ALA A 36 26.37 15.00 -4.08
N VAL A 37 26.96 14.65 -5.23
CA VAL A 37 26.44 13.56 -6.09
C VAL A 37 26.58 12.20 -5.40
N ALA A 38 27.67 11.95 -4.69
CA ALA A 38 27.86 10.71 -3.93
C ALA A 38 26.83 10.57 -2.79
N ASP A 39 26.55 11.65 -2.06
CA ASP A 39 25.55 11.66 -0.98
C ASP A 39 24.14 11.42 -1.50
N VAL A 40 23.77 12.04 -2.64
CA VAL A 40 22.47 11.83 -3.28
C VAL A 40 22.33 10.39 -3.78
N GLN A 41 23.38 9.80 -4.35
CA GLN A 41 23.36 8.38 -4.75
C GLN A 41 23.22 7.44 -3.56
N ALA A 42 23.92 7.70 -2.45
CA ALA A 42 23.81 6.90 -1.24
C ALA A 42 22.40 6.95 -0.65
N GLN A 43 21.77 8.13 -0.61
CA GLN A 43 20.38 8.27 -0.16
C GLN A 43 19.39 7.56 -1.08
N ALA A 44 19.56 7.65 -2.40
CA ALA A 44 18.67 6.97 -3.36
C ALA A 44 18.74 5.43 -3.20
N GLN A 45 19.94 4.88 -2.97
CA GLN A 45 20.11 3.44 -2.73
C GLN A 45 19.46 3.00 -1.41
N ALA A 46 19.63 3.78 -0.33
CA ALA A 46 19.00 3.48 0.95
C ALA A 46 17.46 3.50 0.87
N GLN A 47 16.88 4.47 0.14
CA GLN A 47 15.44 4.53 -0.08
C GLN A 47 14.91 3.37 -0.92
N ALA A 48 15.65 2.95 -1.96
CA ALA A 48 15.28 1.80 -2.79
C ALA A 48 15.29 0.48 -2.00
N GLN A 49 16.27 0.29 -1.11
CA GLN A 49 16.33 -0.89 -0.25
C GLN A 49 15.18 -0.90 0.78
N ALA A 50 14.85 0.24 1.37
CA ALA A 50 13.73 0.36 2.30
C ALA A 50 12.37 0.06 1.63
N THR A 51 12.16 0.54 0.39
CA THR A 51 10.95 0.23 -0.36
C THR A 51 10.88 -1.24 -0.77
N ALA A 52 12.00 -1.85 -1.19
CA ALA A 52 12.04 -3.28 -1.51
C ALA A 52 11.72 -4.16 -0.30
N ALA A 53 12.23 -3.83 0.89
CA ALA A 53 11.95 -4.55 2.12
C ALA A 53 10.46 -4.49 2.53
N VAL A 54 9.81 -3.33 2.39
CA VAL A 54 8.38 -3.17 2.68
C VAL A 54 7.51 -3.95 1.68
N VAL A 55 7.88 -3.98 0.40
CA VAL A 55 7.17 -4.77 -0.62
C VAL A 55 7.33 -6.28 -0.37
N GLN A 56 8.52 -6.75 0.00
CA GLN A 56 8.74 -8.16 0.35
C GLN A 56 8.00 -8.57 1.62
N ALA A 57 8.00 -7.75 2.66
CA ALA A 57 7.27 -8.04 3.90
C ALA A 57 5.75 -8.11 3.68
N ASN A 58 5.19 -7.22 2.85
CA ASN A 58 3.77 -7.29 2.47
C ASN A 58 3.44 -8.49 1.58
N ALA A 59 4.35 -8.90 0.69
CA ALA A 59 4.15 -10.09 -0.15
C ALA A 59 4.21 -11.39 0.68
N GLN A 60 5.04 -11.46 1.71
CA GLN A 60 5.15 -12.63 2.59
C GLN A 60 3.97 -12.77 3.56
N ALA A 61 3.36 -11.65 4.01
CA ALA A 61 2.14 -11.70 4.82
C ALA A 61 0.92 -12.25 4.06
N ASP A 62 0.93 -12.21 2.73
CA ASP A 62 -0.15 -12.76 1.89
C ASP A 62 0.15 -14.17 1.35
N ALA A 63 1.36 -14.69 1.58
CA ALA A 63 1.88 -15.93 1.00
C ALA A 63 2.02 -17.07 2.01
N THR A 64 1.04 -17.25 2.90
CA THR A 64 0.81 -18.58 3.47
C THR A 64 -0.06 -19.35 2.48
N PRO A 65 0.48 -20.28 1.66
CA PRO A 65 -0.34 -21.22 0.93
C PRO A 65 -0.87 -22.23 1.94
N GLN A 66 -1.87 -21.81 2.73
CA GLN A 66 -2.76 -22.79 3.31
C GLN A 66 -3.51 -23.37 2.11
N THR A 67 -3.21 -24.63 1.80
CA THR A 67 -4.02 -25.48 0.93
C THR A 67 -5.37 -25.69 1.62
N GLU A 68 -6.12 -24.60 1.81
CA GLU A 68 -7.45 -24.63 2.40
C GLU A 68 -8.35 -25.29 1.37
N GLU A 69 -8.85 -26.47 1.73
CA GLU A 69 -9.90 -27.15 1.00
C GLU A 69 -11.02 -26.14 0.69
N LEU A 70 -11.21 -25.86 -0.60
CA LEU A 70 -12.17 -24.87 -1.04
C LEU A 70 -13.58 -25.39 -0.78
N ILE A 71 -14.32 -24.72 0.10
CA ILE A 71 -15.67 -25.07 0.46
C ILE A 71 -16.63 -24.42 -0.55
N PRO A 72 -17.27 -25.19 -1.46
CA PRO A 72 -18.25 -24.66 -2.39
C PRO A 72 -19.50 -24.20 -1.64
N LYS A 73 -20.31 -23.37 -2.30
CA LYS A 73 -21.62 -23.01 -1.76
C LYS A 73 -22.53 -24.25 -1.76
N PRO A 74 -23.32 -24.51 -0.71
CA PRO A 74 -24.32 -25.57 -0.73
C PRO A 74 -25.32 -25.41 -1.89
N ASP A 75 -25.70 -26.52 -2.52
CA ASP A 75 -26.66 -26.54 -3.63
C ASP A 75 -28.09 -26.25 -3.19
N GLU A 76 -28.38 -26.43 -1.90
CA GLU A 76 -29.71 -26.19 -1.33
C GLU A 76 -30.13 -24.71 -1.42
N ALA A 77 -31.38 -24.47 -1.83
CA ALA A 77 -31.91 -23.11 -1.94
C ALA A 77 -32.00 -22.39 -0.58
N ARG A 78 -32.16 -23.16 0.51
CA ARG A 78 -32.21 -22.68 1.89
C ARG A 78 -31.32 -23.57 2.73
N PHE A 79 -30.26 -22.99 3.27
CA PHE A 79 -29.34 -23.67 4.18
C PHE A 79 -29.06 -22.78 5.39
N ASN A 80 -28.66 -23.40 6.49
CA ASN A 80 -28.14 -22.67 7.65
C ASN A 80 -26.70 -22.25 7.38
N ILE A 81 -26.43 -20.94 7.37
CA ILE A 81 -25.10 -20.39 7.07
C ILE A 81 -24.06 -20.89 8.08
N ASN A 82 -24.42 -21.01 9.35
CA ASN A 82 -23.50 -21.49 10.38
C ASN A 82 -23.06 -22.94 10.12
N ASP A 83 -24.03 -23.81 9.85
CA ASP A 83 -23.78 -25.23 9.59
C ASP A 83 -22.99 -25.42 8.29
N ALA A 84 -23.33 -24.65 7.25
CA ALA A 84 -22.64 -24.68 5.96
C ALA A 84 -21.20 -24.15 6.03
N MET A 85 -20.89 -23.23 6.95
CA MET A 85 -19.54 -22.71 7.14
C MET A 85 -18.62 -23.67 7.90
N GLN A 86 -19.16 -24.68 8.57
CA GLN A 86 -18.39 -25.64 9.39
C GLN A 86 -17.43 -24.92 10.37
N LEU A 87 -17.95 -23.89 11.03
CA LEU A 87 -17.22 -23.13 12.06
C LEU A 87 -17.79 -23.42 13.44
N SER A 88 -16.99 -23.17 14.47
CA SER A 88 -17.53 -23.08 15.82
C SER A 88 -18.54 -21.94 15.89
N ARG A 89 -19.55 -22.06 16.77
CA ARG A 89 -20.55 -21.00 16.96
C ARG A 89 -19.90 -19.66 17.33
N GLN A 90 -18.82 -19.69 18.11
CA GLN A 90 -18.12 -18.47 18.54
C GLN A 90 -17.40 -17.80 17.37
N ASP A 91 -16.71 -18.56 16.52
CA ASP A 91 -16.03 -18.03 15.34
C ASP A 91 -17.03 -17.47 14.34
N PHE A 92 -18.13 -18.20 14.11
CA PHE A 92 -19.22 -17.72 13.27
C PHE A 92 -19.79 -16.39 13.75
N LEU A 93 -20.04 -16.24 15.06
CA LEU A 93 -20.56 -14.98 15.63
C LEU A 93 -19.55 -13.83 15.47
N THR A 94 -18.26 -14.10 15.66
CA THR A 94 -17.20 -13.11 15.47
C THR A 94 -17.14 -12.64 14.01
N VAL A 95 -17.07 -13.58 13.07
CA VAL A 95 -17.07 -13.30 11.62
C VAL A 95 -18.32 -12.51 11.23
N ARG A 96 -19.49 -12.93 11.72
CA ARG A 96 -20.76 -12.26 11.47
C ARG A 96 -20.76 -10.83 11.97
N ALA A 97 -20.29 -10.58 13.20
CA ALA A 97 -20.20 -9.23 13.76
C ALA A 97 -19.28 -8.33 12.93
N THR A 98 -18.13 -8.83 12.51
CA THR A 98 -17.20 -8.10 11.64
C THR A 98 -17.86 -7.76 10.29
N ILE A 99 -18.52 -8.72 9.65
CA ILE A 99 -19.21 -8.47 8.37
C ILE A 99 -20.31 -7.41 8.54
N HIS A 100 -21.10 -7.45 9.61
CA HIS A 100 -22.10 -6.41 9.89
C HIS A 100 -21.45 -5.01 9.99
N ASN A 101 -20.34 -4.91 10.71
CA ASN A 101 -19.61 -3.65 10.85
C ASN A 101 -19.06 -3.17 9.51
N LEU A 102 -18.52 -4.08 8.69
CA LEU A 102 -18.02 -3.75 7.36
C LEU A 102 -19.13 -3.30 6.41
N VAL A 103 -20.32 -3.91 6.47
CA VAL A 103 -21.48 -3.47 5.67
C VAL A 103 -21.87 -2.03 6.04
N LYS A 104 -21.82 -1.68 7.32
CA LYS A 104 -22.06 -0.29 7.77
C LYS A 104 -20.95 0.66 7.31
N SER A 105 -19.69 0.25 7.42
CA SER A 105 -18.55 1.13 7.09
C SER A 105 -18.38 1.37 5.59
N THR A 106 -18.80 0.41 4.76
CA THR A 106 -18.72 0.52 3.29
C THR A 106 -19.86 1.33 2.67
N GLN A 107 -20.78 1.86 3.49
CA GLN A 107 -21.93 2.68 3.07
C GLN A 107 -22.73 2.02 1.92
N LEU A 108 -22.78 0.69 1.90
CA LEU A 108 -23.54 -0.08 0.91
C LEU A 108 -25.01 0.32 0.98
N ASN A 109 -25.61 0.62 -0.18
CA ASN A 109 -27.03 0.92 -0.25
C ASN A 109 -27.85 -0.32 0.07
N TRP A 110 -28.25 -0.47 1.34
CA TRP A 110 -29.00 -1.64 1.77
C TRP A 110 -30.42 -1.73 1.22
N HIS A 111 -30.94 -0.72 0.52
CA HIS A 111 -32.26 -0.77 -0.11
C HIS A 111 -32.25 -1.52 -1.43
N GLU A 112 -31.11 -1.59 -2.11
CA GLU A 112 -30.98 -2.26 -3.41
C GLU A 112 -30.77 -3.76 -3.29
N ASP A 113 -31.28 -4.55 -4.23
CA ASP A 113 -31.01 -5.99 -4.24
C ASP A 113 -29.50 -6.26 -4.31
N PHE A 114 -29.03 -7.34 -3.67
CA PHE A 114 -27.61 -7.64 -3.53
C PHE A 114 -26.90 -7.78 -4.89
N ARG A 115 -27.66 -8.14 -5.94
CA ARG A 115 -27.19 -8.26 -7.33
C ARG A 115 -26.96 -6.91 -8.02
N ASN A 116 -27.58 -5.85 -7.53
CA ASN A 116 -27.53 -4.50 -8.12
C ASN A 116 -26.52 -3.59 -7.41
N LEU A 117 -25.98 -4.02 -6.27
CA LEU A 117 -24.97 -3.27 -5.53
C LEU A 117 -23.73 -3.03 -6.39
N ASP A 118 -23.07 -1.89 -6.17
CA ASP A 118 -21.84 -1.53 -6.87
C ASP A 118 -20.78 -2.65 -6.70
N PRO A 119 -20.31 -3.27 -7.80
CA PRO A 119 -19.32 -4.33 -7.76
C PRO A 119 -18.00 -3.87 -7.11
N THR A 120 -17.70 -2.57 -7.17
CA THR A 120 -16.52 -1.97 -6.54
C THR A 120 -16.62 -2.02 -5.02
N GLN A 121 -17.77 -1.61 -4.47
CA GLN A 121 -18.04 -1.66 -3.03
C GLN A 121 -18.11 -3.10 -2.51
N LEU A 122 -18.73 -4.01 -3.26
CA LEU A 122 -18.71 -5.45 -2.93
C LEU A 122 -17.28 -6.01 -2.93
N GLY A 123 -16.46 -5.60 -3.90
CA GLY A 123 -15.04 -5.96 -3.95
C GLY A 123 -14.27 -5.49 -2.70
N TYR A 124 -14.53 -4.27 -2.23
CA TYR A 124 -13.94 -3.76 -0.99
C TYR A 124 -14.41 -4.55 0.23
N LEU A 125 -15.71 -4.84 0.34
CA LEU A 125 -16.27 -5.65 1.42
C LEU A 125 -15.59 -7.03 1.48
N PHE A 126 -15.47 -7.73 0.34
CA PHE A 126 -14.85 -9.06 0.30
C PHE A 126 -13.35 -9.04 0.60
N LYS A 127 -12.63 -8.01 0.15
CA LYS A 127 -11.20 -7.83 0.47
C LYS A 127 -11.01 -7.55 1.96
N ALA A 128 -11.78 -6.63 2.53
CA ALA A 128 -11.71 -6.28 3.94
C ALA A 128 -12.07 -7.48 4.83
N ALA A 129 -13.14 -8.21 4.50
CA ALA A 129 -13.54 -9.39 5.25
C ALA A 129 -12.45 -10.47 5.28
N ARG A 130 -11.79 -10.76 4.15
CA ARG A 130 -10.67 -11.73 4.09
C ARG A 130 -9.40 -11.26 4.79
N LYS A 131 -9.22 -9.95 4.96
CA LYS A 131 -8.11 -9.38 5.70
C LYS A 131 -8.32 -9.53 7.21
N GLU A 132 -9.54 -9.27 7.68
CA GLU A 132 -9.92 -9.43 9.10
C GLU A 132 -10.04 -10.90 9.52
N HIS A 133 -10.59 -11.74 8.64
CA HIS A 133 -10.84 -13.15 8.90
C HIS A 133 -10.26 -14.02 7.78
N PRO A 134 -8.99 -14.47 7.90
CA PRO A 134 -8.33 -15.28 6.88
C PRO A 134 -9.10 -16.55 6.52
N VAL A 135 -9.83 -17.15 7.49
CA VAL A 135 -10.69 -18.32 7.28
C VAL A 135 -11.74 -18.12 6.19
N LEU A 136 -12.07 -16.88 5.81
CA LEU A 136 -13.00 -16.60 4.73
C LEU A 136 -12.41 -16.90 3.34
N ARG A 137 -11.09 -17.10 3.21
CA ARG A 137 -10.40 -17.42 1.95
C ARG A 137 -10.79 -18.80 1.41
N ARG A 138 -11.13 -19.74 2.30
CA ARG A 138 -11.58 -21.10 1.93
C ARG A 138 -12.95 -21.17 1.24
N TYR A 139 -13.78 -20.12 1.28
CA TYR A 139 -15.13 -20.18 0.69
C TYR A 139 -15.15 -19.68 -0.76
N VAL A 140 -15.56 -20.56 -1.68
CA VAL A 140 -15.59 -20.28 -3.12
C VAL A 140 -16.47 -19.07 -3.42
N ASN A 141 -15.99 -18.18 -4.30
CA ASN A 141 -16.72 -16.97 -4.73
C ASN A 141 -17.20 -16.07 -3.57
N ASN A 142 -16.56 -16.14 -2.40
CA ASN A 142 -16.95 -15.38 -1.20
C ASN A 142 -18.40 -15.63 -0.77
N TRP A 143 -18.94 -16.84 -1.03
CA TRP A 143 -20.36 -17.13 -0.78
C TRP A 143 -20.77 -16.91 0.67
N ALA A 144 -19.88 -17.24 1.63
CA ALA A 144 -20.15 -17.08 3.05
C ALA A 144 -20.33 -15.60 3.44
N THR A 145 -19.40 -14.75 3.01
CA THR A 145 -19.48 -13.30 3.22
C THR A 145 -20.75 -12.72 2.59
N ALA A 146 -21.06 -13.11 1.35
CA ALA A 146 -22.24 -12.65 0.64
C ALA A 146 -23.54 -13.09 1.33
N ALA A 147 -23.61 -14.34 1.83
CA ALA A 147 -24.77 -14.85 2.53
C ALA A 147 -25.03 -14.09 3.84
N ILE A 148 -24.00 -13.88 4.65
CA ILE A 148 -24.10 -13.13 5.91
C ILE A 148 -24.52 -11.68 5.64
N ALA A 149 -23.84 -11.00 4.70
CA ALA A 149 -24.15 -9.62 4.34
C ALA A 149 -25.59 -9.48 3.83
N ARG A 150 -26.05 -10.41 2.98
CA ARG A 150 -27.43 -10.42 2.48
C ARG A 150 -28.45 -10.58 3.60
N THR A 151 -28.27 -11.56 4.50
CA THR A 151 -29.17 -11.75 5.64
C THR A 151 -29.21 -10.51 6.53
N TYR A 152 -28.05 -9.88 6.75
CA TYR A 152 -27.98 -8.63 7.50
C TYR A 152 -28.78 -7.51 6.84
N MET A 153 -28.53 -7.23 5.56
CA MET A 153 -29.25 -6.18 4.80
C MET A 153 -30.75 -6.44 4.72
N GLN A 154 -31.17 -7.70 4.57
CA GLN A 154 -32.59 -8.06 4.61
C GLN A 154 -33.24 -7.76 5.96
N ASN A 155 -32.54 -8.05 7.06
CA ASN A 155 -33.04 -7.72 8.39
C ASN A 155 -33.10 -6.21 8.61
N MET A 156 -32.12 -5.46 8.10
CA MET A 156 -32.17 -3.99 8.14
C MET A 156 -33.40 -3.44 7.43
N ARG A 157 -33.72 -3.92 6.23
CA ARG A 157 -34.94 -3.50 5.50
C ARG A 157 -36.24 -3.80 6.24
N LYS A 158 -36.27 -4.87 7.05
CA LYS A 158 -37.48 -5.27 7.78
C LYS A 158 -37.70 -4.47 9.06
N HIS A 159 -36.64 -3.91 9.62
CA HIS A 159 -36.63 -3.28 10.95
C HIS A 159 -36.29 -1.79 10.91
N THR A 160 -36.23 -1.19 9.72
CA THR A 160 -36.10 0.26 9.49
C THR A 160 -37.39 0.75 8.86
#